data_AF-K9YXJ5-F1
#
_entry.id   AF-K9YXJ5-F1
#
_cell.length_a   1.000
_cell.length_b   1.000
_cell.length_c   1.000
_cell.angle_alpha   90.00
_cell.angle_beta   90.00
_cell.angle_gamma   90.00
#
_symmetry.space_group_name_H-M   'P 1'
#
loop_
_entity.id
_entity.type
_entity.pdbx_description
1 polymer ?
#
loop_
_entity_poly.entity_id
_entity_poly.type
_entity_poly.pdbx_seq_one_letter_code
_entity_poly.pdbx_strand_id
1 'polypeptide(L)' 'MNTDLQLWQTISKMPEHLKTELLNYAEYLMEKKANTTHSDQNLEKKQRSGVLKGTFVLPLPEDFDEPLEGFQDYME' A
#
# COMPACT_ATOMS: atom_id res chain seq x y z
N MET A 1 -32.20 -2.46 11.89
CA MET A 1 -31.58 -2.50 13.23
C MET A 1 -30.85 -1.20 13.43
N ASN A 2 -31.02 -0.55 14.59
CA ASN A 2 -30.46 0.78 14.83
C ASN A 2 -29.00 0.64 15.28
N THR A 3 -28.06 0.97 14.39
CA THR A 3 -26.62 0.75 14.60
C THR A 3 -26.09 1.49 15.83
N ASP A 4 -26.66 2.67 16.11
CA ASP A 4 -26.31 3.51 17.26
C ASP A 4 -26.61 2.82 18.60
N LEU A 5 -27.73 2.09 18.69
CA LEU A 5 -28.14 1.41 19.90
C LEU A 5 -27.21 0.21 20.21
N GLN A 6 -26.83 -0.55 19.18
CA GLN A 6 -25.92 -1.69 19.33
C GLN A 6 -24.50 -1.23 19.67
N LEU A 7 -24.06 -0.12 19.08
CA LEU A 7 -22.76 0.47 19.37
C LEU A 7 -22.68 0.92 20.84
N TRP A 8 -23.70 1.63 21.33
CA TRP A 8 -23.75 2.09 22.72
C TRP A 8 -23.73 0.92 23.73
N GLN A 9 -24.54 -0.11 23.50
CA GLN A 9 -24.56 -1.32 24.34
C GLN A 9 -23.20 -2.02 24.41
N THR A 10 -22.45 -2.00 23.32
CA THR A 10 -21.13 -2.64 23.24
C THR A 10 -20.09 -1.78 23.97
N ILE A 11 -20.09 -0.46 23.76
CA ILE A 11 -19.18 0.48 24.45
C ILE A 11 -19.41 0.46 25.96
N SER A 12 -20.66 0.37 26.43
CA SER A 12 -20.98 0.31 27.86
C SER A 12 -20.41 -0.93 28.55
N LYS A 13 -20.22 -2.04 27.83
CA LYS A 13 -19.67 -3.30 28.36
C LYS A 13 -18.14 -3.39 28.23
N MET A 14 -17.50 -2.48 27.49
CA MET A 14 -16.07 -2.54 27.21
C MET A 14 -15.23 -1.96 28.36
N PRO A 15 -14.03 -2.54 28.62
CA PRO A 15 -13.02 -1.93 29.48
C PRO A 15 -12.43 -0.65 28.85
N GLU A 16 -11.81 0.18 29.67
CA GLU A 16 -11.34 1.52 29.29
C GLU A 16 -10.28 1.52 28.17
N HIS A 17 -9.36 0.56 28.15
CA HIS A 17 -8.35 0.41 27.09
C HIS A 17 -8.97 0.19 25.69
N LEU A 18 -10.10 -0.53 25.62
CA LEU A 18 -10.75 -0.82 24.34
C LEU A 18 -11.53 0.39 23.83
N LYS A 19 -12.01 1.25 24.75
CA LYS A 19 -12.65 2.53 24.39
C LYS A 19 -11.64 3.48 23.78
N THR A 20 -10.41 3.52 24.29
CA THR A 20 -9.34 4.34 23.71
C THR A 20 -8.94 3.86 22.31
N GLU A 21 -8.84 2.55 22.09
CA GLU A 21 -8.57 2.01 20.75
C GLU A 21 -9.72 2.29 19.78
N LEU A 22 -10.97 2.16 20.24
CA LEU A 22 -12.14 2.49 19.43
C LEU A 22 -12.20 3.97 19.07
N LEU A 23 -11.85 4.86 20.01
CA LEU A 23 -11.76 6.30 19.76
C LEU A 23 -10.72 6.60 18.69
N ASN A 24 -9.51 6.06 18.83
CA ASN A 24 -8.44 6.21 17.85
C ASN A 24 -8.86 5.69 16.47
N TYR A 25 -9.58 4.57 16.43
CA TYR A 25 -10.07 4.01 15.18
C TYR A 25 -11.19 4.86 14.56
N ALA A 26 -12.09 5.42 15.36
CA ALA A 26 -13.13 6.34 14.89
C ALA A 26 -12.51 7.62 14.30
N GLU A 27 -11.49 8.18 14.97
CA GLU A 27 -10.71 9.33 14.46
C GLU A 27 -10.01 8.97 13.14
N TYR A 28 -9.35 7.82 13.08
CA TYR A 28 -8.74 7.32 11.84
C TYR A 28 -9.76 7.17 10.71
N LEU A 29 -10.98 6.67 10.98
CA LEU A 29 -12.01 6.54 9.95
C LEU A 29 -12.48 7.89 9.42
N MET A 30 -12.63 8.89 10.30
CA MET A 30 -12.98 10.26 9.91
C MET A 30 -11.86 10.89 9.05
N GLU A 31 -10.62 10.74 9.49
CA GLU A 31 -9.45 11.25 8.77
C GLU A 31 -9.27 10.55 7.42
N LYS A 32 -9.42 9.21 7.38
CA LYS A 32 -9.39 8.44 6.14
C LYS A 32 -10.47 8.89 5.17
N LYS A 33 -11.70 9.14 5.62
CA LYS A 33 -12.78 9.63 4.74
C LYS A 33 -12.50 11.05 4.23
N ALA A 34 -11.97 11.93 5.07
CA ALA A 34 -11.51 13.25 4.65
C ALA A 34 -10.39 13.16 3.60
N ASN A 35 -9.39 12.31 3.85
CA ASN A 35 -8.26 12.08 2.95
C ASN A 35 -8.63 11.34 1.66
N THR A 36 -9.63 10.45 1.68
CA THR A 36 -10.12 9.75 0.47
C THR A 36 -10.75 10.75 -0.50
N THR A 37 -11.47 11.74 0.02
CA THR A 37 -12.08 12.81 -0.80
C THR A 37 -11.02 13.69 -1.51
N HIS A 38 -9.81 13.80 -0.93
CA HIS A 38 -8.66 14.46 -1.55
C HIS A 38 -7.77 13.52 -2.39
N SER A 39 -7.80 12.22 -2.11
CA SER A 39 -6.95 11.21 -2.77
C SER A 39 -7.51 10.74 -4.11
N ASP A 40 -8.83 10.80 -4.34
CA ASP A 40 -9.43 10.45 -5.64
C ASP A 40 -9.00 11.40 -6.78
N GLN A 41 -8.46 12.59 -6.45
CA GLN A 41 -7.86 13.49 -7.44
C GLN A 41 -6.36 13.24 -7.67
N ASN A 42 -5.68 12.49 -6.81
CA ASN A 42 -4.28 12.13 -7.00
C ASN A 42 -4.15 10.68 -7.45
N LEU A 43 -4.60 10.49 -8.70
CA LEU A 43 -3.99 9.57 -9.66
C LEU A 43 -3.82 8.13 -9.15
N GLU A 44 -4.64 7.24 -9.70
CA GLU A 44 -4.09 6.01 -10.25
C GLU A 44 -2.96 6.38 -11.25
N LYS A 45 -1.79 6.77 -10.76
CA LYS A 45 -0.54 6.66 -11.51
C LYS A 45 -0.35 5.15 -11.64
N LYS A 46 -1.05 4.56 -12.61
CA LYS A 46 -0.79 3.21 -13.07
C LYS A 46 0.70 3.14 -13.28
N GLN A 47 1.39 2.39 -12.42
CA GLN A 47 2.80 2.15 -12.60
C GLN A 47 2.90 1.39 -13.92
N ARG A 48 3.29 2.11 -14.98
CA ARG A 48 3.49 1.50 -16.29
C ARG A 48 4.86 0.85 -16.24
N SER A 49 4.92 -0.46 -16.38
CA SER A 49 6.21 -1.15 -16.52
C SER A 49 6.92 -0.64 -17.77
N GLY A 50 8.23 -0.42 -17.69
CA GLY A 50 9.03 0.02 -18.82
C GLY A 50 8.96 1.51 -19.16
N VAL A 51 8.51 2.39 -18.25
CA VAL A 51 8.53 3.86 -18.46
C VAL A 51 9.91 4.41 -18.78
N LEU A 52 10.97 3.75 -18.30
CA LEU A 52 12.37 4.13 -18.56
C LEU A 52 13.04 3.27 -19.64
N LYS A 53 12.27 2.43 -20.37
CA LYS A 53 12.82 1.58 -21.43
C LYS A 53 13.35 2.47 -22.55
N GLY A 54 14.65 2.38 -22.82
CA GLY A 54 15.32 3.17 -23.86
C GLY A 54 15.70 4.60 -23.45
N THR A 55 15.51 4.99 -22.19
CA THR A 55 15.96 6.30 -21.68
C THR A 55 17.47 6.35 -21.44
N PHE A 56 18.07 5.20 -21.11
CA PHE A 56 19.50 5.08 -20.86
C PHE A 56 20.11 4.17 -21.91
N VAL A 57 21.14 4.67 -22.60
CA VAL A 57 22.10 3.84 -23.31
C VAL A 57 23.25 3.64 -22.35
N LEU A 58 23.22 2.52 -21.63
CA LEU A 58 24.35 2.13 -20.78
C LEU A 58 25.50 1.72 -21.70
N PRO A 59 26.73 2.25 -21.54
CA PRO A 59 27.90 1.70 -22.21
C PRO A 59 28.25 0.37 -21.56
N LEU A 60 27.43 -0.64 -21.83
CA LEU A 60 27.66 -1.99 -21.37
C LEU A 60 28.75 -2.63 -22.24
N PRO A 61 29.61 -3.46 -21.63
CA PRO A 61 30.47 -4.36 -22.37
C PRO A 61 29.64 -5.29 -23.27
N GLU A 62 30.21 -5.72 -24.39
CA GLU A 62 29.54 -6.64 -25.33
C GLU A 62 29.26 -8.03 -24.70
N ASP A 63 29.97 -8.38 -23.63
CA ASP A 63 29.83 -9.62 -22.86
C ASP A 63 28.86 -9.53 -21.67
N PHE A 64 28.12 -8.42 -21.52
CA PHE A 64 27.22 -8.23 -20.37
C PHE A 64 26.13 -9.30 -20.24
N ASP A 65 25.59 -9.77 -21.37
CA ASP A 65 24.55 -10.81 -21.40
C ASP A 65 25.15 -12.23 -21.31
N GLU A 66 26.47 -12.39 -21.26
CA GLU A 66 27.10 -13.70 -21.14
C GLU A 66 26.97 -14.25 -19.70
N PRO A 67 26.73 -15.57 -19.55
CA PRO A 67 26.63 -16.19 -18.24
C PRO A 67 27.97 -16.15 -17.51
N LEU A 68 27.93 -15.78 -16.24
CA LEU A 68 29.10 -15.89 -15.37
C LEU A 68 29.56 -17.35 -15.28
N GLU A 69 30.88 -17.55 -15.19
CA GLU A 69 31.53 -18.87 -15.26
C GLU A 69 30.95 -19.92 -14.29
N GLY A 70 30.45 -19.50 -13.11
CA GLY A 70 29.81 -20.38 -12.13
C GLY A 70 28.28 -20.49 -12.21
N PHE A 71 27.65 -19.85 -13.20
CA PHE A 71 26.19 -19.77 -13.33
C PHE A 71 25.66 -20.43 -14.62
N GLN A 72 26.54 -21.04 -15.41
CA GLN A 72 26.18 -21.70 -16.68
C GLN A 72 25.11 -22.80 -16.47
N ASP A 73 25.23 -23.56 -15.38
CA ASP A 73 24.31 -24.66 -15.02
C ASP A 73 22.88 -24.19 -14.68
N TYR A 74 22.63 -22.88 -14.54
CA TYR A 74 21.32 -22.30 -14.22
C TYR A 74 20.56 -21.79 -15.45
N MET A 75 21.14 -21.87 -16.66
CA MET A 75 20.53 -21.40 -17.91
C MET A 75 19.82 -22.51 -18.70
N GLU A 76 19.72 -23.74 -18.14
CA GLU A 76 18.94 -24.87 -18.67
C GLU A 76 17.43 -24.75 -18.41
#